data_AF-A0A942CVM9-F1
#
_entry.id   AF-A0A942CVM9-F1
#
_cell.length_a   1.000
_cell.length_b   1.000
_cell.length_c   1.000
_cell.angle_alpha   90.00
_cell.angle_beta   90.00
_cell.angle_gamma   90.00
#
_symmetry.space_group_name_H-M   'P 1'
#
loop_
_entity.id
_entity.type
_entity.pdbx_description
1 polymer ?
#
loop_
_entity_poly.entity_id
_entity_poly.type
_entity_poly.pdbx_seq_one_letter_code
_entity_poly.pdbx_strand_id
1 'polypeptide(L)'
;MFLRLITDSVTRRPRRKLLTIAALALGMAVVTAALSVSLDVGDRLAAEFRSLGANLVVTPQADSLPLEIGGVDYRPANSAAYLPESDLPKIKSVFWHNNIIAFAPILEIPVRANIPQFSPAASVLEIEPSVEGKSLLIGSWANQKVELSDGNTFETGLKGTNPWWKIEGTWF
;
A
#
# COMPACT_ATOMS: atom_id res chain seq x y z
N MET A 1 26.01 -31.79 50.17
CA MET A 1 27.40 -31.99 49.71
C MET A 1 27.69 -31.28 48.37
N PHE A 2 26.89 -31.53 47.33
CA PHE A 2 27.11 -30.98 45.98
C PHE A 2 27.09 -29.44 45.87
N LEU A 3 26.11 -28.76 46.47
CA LEU A 3 26.05 -27.28 46.46
C LEU A 3 27.28 -26.63 47.13
N ARG A 4 27.80 -27.23 48.21
CA ARG A 4 29.05 -26.80 48.88
C ARG A 4 30.26 -26.91 47.94
N LEU A 5 30.35 -28.02 47.19
CA LEU A 5 31.41 -28.23 46.19
C LEU A 5 31.33 -27.20 45.06
N ILE A 6 30.13 -26.83 44.62
CA ILE A 6 29.93 -25.79 43.60
C ILE A 6 30.32 -24.42 44.13
N THR A 7 29.87 -24.02 45.32
CA THR A 7 30.20 -22.72 45.91
C THR A 7 31.68 -22.57 46.18
N ASP A 8 32.35 -23.61 46.72
CA ASP A 8 33.80 -23.61 46.94
C ASP A 8 34.59 -23.61 45.65
N SER A 9 34.07 -24.27 44.61
CA SER A 9 34.64 -24.14 43.27
C SER A 9 34.56 -22.69 42.83
N VAL A 10 33.37 -22.07 42.86
CA VAL A 10 33.11 -20.67 42.45
C VAL A 10 34.03 -19.67 43.15
N THR A 11 34.21 -19.76 44.47
CA THR A 11 35.00 -18.80 45.25
C THR A 11 36.52 -18.89 45.09
N ARG A 12 37.08 -20.03 44.65
CA ARG A 12 38.55 -20.24 44.56
C ARG A 12 39.31 -19.40 43.52
N ARG A 13 38.67 -18.87 42.48
CA ARG A 13 39.32 -18.08 41.41
C ARG A 13 38.43 -16.91 40.95
N PRO A 14 38.15 -15.93 41.82
CA PRO A 14 37.11 -14.93 41.60
C PRO A 14 37.42 -14.02 40.40
N ARG A 15 38.68 -13.59 40.22
CA ARG A 15 39.08 -12.70 39.12
C ARG A 15 38.79 -13.27 37.72
N ARG A 16 39.19 -14.53 37.47
CA ARG A 16 38.97 -15.19 36.17
C ARG A 16 37.49 -15.39 35.90
N LYS A 17 36.71 -15.74 36.94
CA LYS A 17 35.26 -15.96 36.82
C LYS A 17 34.48 -14.67 36.62
N LEU A 18 34.89 -13.59 37.30
CA LEU A 18 34.34 -12.26 37.07
C LEU A 18 34.54 -11.83 35.61
N LEU A 19 35.71 -12.04 35.03
CA LEU A 19 35.95 -11.74 33.62
C LEU A 19 35.06 -12.56 32.68
N THR A 20 34.88 -13.86 32.96
CA THR A 20 33.98 -14.72 32.15
C THR A 20 32.52 -14.28 32.27
N ILE A 21 32.06 -13.95 33.49
CA ILE A 21 30.71 -13.45 33.73
C ILE A 21 30.51 -12.10 33.05
N ALA A 22 31.49 -11.20 33.13
CA ALA A 22 31.44 -9.90 32.47
C ALA A 22 31.36 -10.02 30.95
N ALA A 23 32.18 -10.90 30.35
CA ALA A 23 32.12 -11.15 28.91
C ALA A 23 30.77 -11.74 28.48
N LEU A 24 30.25 -12.71 29.24
CA LEU A 24 28.94 -13.30 28.99
C LEU A 24 27.82 -12.27 29.13
N ALA A 25 27.86 -11.46 30.19
CA ALA A 25 26.89 -10.40 30.44
C ALA A 25 26.89 -9.35 29.33
N LEU A 26 28.07 -8.98 28.83
CA LEU A 26 28.22 -8.02 27.73
C LEU A 26 27.68 -8.59 26.42
N GLY A 27 27.94 -9.87 26.13
CA GLY A 27 27.35 -10.57 24.98
C GLY A 27 25.82 -10.67 25.07
N MET A 28 25.29 -11.08 26.23
CA MET A 28 23.85 -11.12 26.47
C MET A 28 23.20 -9.74 26.37
N ALA A 29 23.85 -8.69 26.87
CA ALA A 29 23.36 -7.32 26.78
C ALA A 29 23.24 -6.86 25.33
N VAL A 30 24.26 -7.12 24.51
CA VAL A 30 24.23 -6.78 23.07
C VAL A 30 23.12 -7.53 22.34
N VAL A 31 22.99 -8.84 22.56
CA VAL A 31 21.93 -9.64 21.94
C VAL A 31 20.54 -9.17 22.36
N THR A 32 20.35 -8.87 23.65
CA THR A 32 19.08 -8.39 24.20
C THR A 32 18.73 -7.00 23.66
N ALA A 33 19.70 -6.11 23.57
CA ALA A 33 19.50 -4.78 23.00
C ALA A 33 19.09 -4.85 21.51
N ALA A 34 19.78 -5.69 20.72
CA ALA A 34 19.44 -5.90 19.32
C ALA A 34 18.03 -6.48 19.15
N LEU A 35 17.65 -7.48 19.97
CA LEU A 35 16.30 -8.04 19.97
C LEU A 35 15.25 -6.98 20.33
N SER A 36 15.50 -6.16 21.35
CA SER A 36 14.58 -5.10 21.77
C SER A 36 14.34 -4.07 20.67
N VAL A 37 15.40 -3.65 19.96
CA VAL A 37 15.26 -2.72 18.84
C VAL A 37 14.50 -3.36 17.69
N SER A 38 14.80 -4.63 17.37
CA SER A 38 14.11 -5.35 16.30
C SER A 38 12.61 -5.47 16.55
N LEU A 39 12.19 -5.68 17.80
CA LEU A 39 10.77 -5.76 18.16
C LEU A 39 10.11 -4.38 18.18
N ASP A 40 10.74 -3.36 18.77
CA ASP A 40 10.19 -1.98 18.83
C ASP A 40 9.98 -1.39 17.43
N VAL A 41 10.90 -1.62 16.50
CA VAL A 41 10.74 -1.19 15.10
C VAL A 41 9.54 -1.86 14.45
N GLY A 42 9.35 -3.17 14.65
CA GLY A 42 8.20 -3.89 14.13
C GLY A 42 6.88 -3.33 14.65
N ASP A 43 6.79 -3.10 15.95
CA ASP A 43 5.59 -2.57 16.60
C ASP A 43 5.26 -1.14 16.14
N ARG A 44 6.27 -0.27 16.03
CA ARG A 44 6.08 1.10 15.52
C ARG A 44 5.63 1.12 14.08
N LEU A 45 6.25 0.32 13.21
CA LEU A 45 5.83 0.22 11.81
C LEU A 45 4.39 -0.30 11.71
N ALA A 46 4.03 -1.30 12.52
CA ALA A 46 2.68 -1.83 12.53
C ALA A 46 1.64 -0.84 13.08
N ALA A 47 2.03 0.04 14.01
CA ALA A 47 1.18 1.13 14.48
C ALA A 47 1.00 2.19 13.39
N GLU A 48 2.07 2.56 12.70
CA GLU A 48 2.04 3.54 11.61
C GLU A 48 1.23 3.02 10.40
N PHE A 49 1.40 1.76 10.01
CA PHE A 49 0.57 1.19 8.93
C PHE A 49 -0.92 1.12 9.30
N ARG A 50 -1.24 0.87 10.58
CA ARG A 50 -2.65 0.95 11.03
C ARG A 50 -3.17 2.38 11.08
N SER A 51 -2.31 3.37 11.36
CA SER A 51 -2.70 4.79 11.37
C SER A 51 -3.04 5.30 9.96
N LEU A 52 -2.43 4.72 8.93
CA LEU A 52 -2.80 4.98 7.53
C LEU A 52 -4.21 4.44 7.17
N GLY A 53 -4.77 3.55 7.98
CA GLY A 53 -6.07 2.93 7.75
C GLY A 53 -6.03 1.75 6.76
N ALA A 54 -7.09 0.95 6.75
CA ALA A 54 -7.25 -0.13 5.79
C ALA A 54 -7.78 0.42 4.46
N ASN A 55 -7.02 0.22 3.37
CA ASN A 55 -7.47 0.52 2.02
C ASN A 55 -8.18 -0.70 1.43
N LEU A 56 -9.31 -0.46 0.77
CA LEU A 56 -10.11 -1.50 0.12
C LEU A 56 -10.13 -1.25 -1.39
N VAL A 57 -9.88 -2.32 -2.16
CA VAL A 57 -10.10 -2.33 -3.60
C VAL A 57 -11.36 -3.13 -3.85
N VAL A 58 -12.37 -2.49 -4.45
CA VAL A 58 -13.64 -3.13 -4.80
C VAL A 58 -13.62 -3.41 -6.30
N THR A 59 -13.73 -4.68 -6.65
CA THR A 59 -13.78 -5.15 -8.04
C THR A 59 -15.12 -5.81 -8.33
N PRO A 60 -15.57 -5.86 -9.59
CA PRO A 60 -16.77 -6.58 -9.96
C PRO A 60 -16.60 -8.09 -9.78
N GLN A 61 -17.70 -8.78 -9.48
CA GLN A 61 -17.68 -10.22 -9.20
C GLN A 61 -17.06 -11.05 -10.35
N ALA A 62 -17.22 -10.61 -11.60
CA ALA A 62 -16.63 -11.30 -12.75
C ALA A 62 -15.09 -11.27 -12.77
N ASP A 63 -14.44 -10.36 -12.04
CA ASP A 63 -12.98 -10.36 -11.89
C ASP A 63 -12.46 -11.41 -10.89
N SER A 64 -13.34 -12.05 -10.12
CA SER A 64 -12.94 -13.04 -9.10
C SER A 64 -12.62 -14.43 -9.66
N LEU A 65 -12.88 -14.67 -10.95
CA LEU A 65 -12.63 -15.95 -11.61
C LEU A 65 -11.67 -15.76 -12.80
N PRO A 66 -10.38 -16.13 -12.66
CA PRO A 66 -9.45 -16.12 -13.80
C PRO A 66 -9.87 -17.21 -14.78
N LEU A 67 -10.32 -16.82 -15.98
CA LEU A 67 -10.57 -17.75 -17.10
C LEU A 67 -9.32 -17.81 -17.98
N GLU A 68 -8.23 -18.33 -17.41
CA GLU A 68 -6.98 -18.56 -18.14
C GLU A 68 -6.94 -20.00 -18.66
N ILE A 69 -6.88 -20.17 -19.99
CA ILE A 69 -6.67 -21.47 -20.61
C ILE A 69 -5.32 -21.42 -21.33
N GLY A 70 -4.30 -22.08 -20.76
CA GLY A 70 -2.96 -22.10 -21.35
C GLY A 70 -2.24 -20.74 -21.37
N GLY A 71 -2.48 -19.89 -20.36
CA GLY A 71 -1.81 -18.57 -20.22
C GLY A 71 -2.40 -17.46 -21.08
N VAL A 72 -3.55 -17.70 -21.72
CA VAL A 72 -4.33 -16.70 -22.44
C VAL A 72 -5.60 -16.41 -21.64
N ASP A 73 -5.87 -15.14 -21.35
CA ASP A 73 -7.14 -14.71 -20.76
C ASP A 73 -8.25 -14.84 -21.80
N TYR A 74 -9.19 -15.77 -21.57
CA TYR A 74 -10.35 -16.02 -22.44
C TYR A 74 -11.58 -15.22 -22.04
N ARG A 75 -11.45 -14.24 -21.13
CA ARG A 75 -12.51 -13.26 -20.90
C ARG A 75 -12.89 -12.59 -22.23
N PRO A 76 -14.19 -12.51 -22.59
CA PRO A 76 -14.60 -11.82 -23.80
C PRO A 76 -14.06 -10.38 -23.79
N ALA A 77 -13.43 -9.93 -24.88
CA ALA A 77 -12.82 -8.59 -24.97
C ALA A 77 -13.79 -7.41 -24.72
N ASN A 78 -15.11 -7.67 -24.76
CA ASN A 78 -16.18 -6.73 -24.45
C ASN A 78 -16.73 -6.87 -23.01
N SER A 79 -16.09 -7.67 -22.17
CA SER A 79 -16.50 -7.99 -20.80
C SER A 79 -15.41 -7.63 -19.79
N ALA A 80 -14.75 -6.48 -19.96
CA ALA A 80 -14.23 -5.78 -18.79
C ALA A 80 -15.45 -5.51 -17.91
N ALA A 81 -15.61 -6.31 -16.86
CA ALA A 81 -16.67 -6.05 -15.91
C ALA A 81 -16.26 -4.76 -15.20
N TYR A 82 -17.12 -3.75 -15.27
CA TYR A 82 -17.00 -2.53 -14.51
C TYR A 82 -18.12 -2.49 -13.49
N LEU A 83 -17.88 -1.83 -12.36
CA LEU A 83 -18.94 -1.53 -11.41
C LEU A 83 -19.82 -0.41 -11.99
N PRO A 84 -21.16 -0.51 -11.94
CA PRO A 84 -22.04 0.59 -12.32
C PRO A 84 -21.77 1.81 -11.44
N GLU A 85 -21.62 2.99 -12.05
CA GLU A 85 -21.40 4.23 -11.30
C GLU A 85 -22.55 4.55 -10.33
N SER A 86 -23.78 4.22 -10.73
CA SER A 86 -24.99 4.37 -9.90
C SER A 86 -24.95 3.56 -8.60
N ASP A 87 -24.07 2.55 -8.51
CA ASP A 87 -23.93 1.70 -7.33
C ASP A 87 -22.90 2.23 -6.34
N LEU A 88 -22.05 3.18 -6.73
CA LEU A 88 -21.02 3.76 -5.85
C LEU A 88 -21.57 4.36 -4.54
N PRO A 89 -22.74 5.03 -4.52
CA PRO A 89 -23.33 5.52 -3.25
C PRO A 89 -23.60 4.39 -2.25
N LYS A 90 -23.82 3.15 -2.70
CA LYS A 90 -24.05 1.99 -1.82
C LYS A 90 -22.84 1.67 -0.94
N ILE A 91 -21.64 2.16 -1.27
CA ILE A 91 -20.46 2.03 -0.40
C ILE A 91 -20.74 2.68 0.97
N LYS A 92 -21.55 3.74 1.03
CA LYS A 92 -21.94 4.43 2.26
C LYS A 92 -23.19 3.84 2.95
N SER A 93 -23.72 2.71 2.49
CA SER A 93 -24.84 2.00 3.17
C SER A 93 -24.39 0.78 3.99
N VAL A 94 -23.10 0.42 3.95
CA VAL A 94 -22.56 -0.71 4.72
C VAL A 94 -22.49 -0.39 6.22
N PHE A 95 -22.45 -1.42 7.07
CA PHE A 95 -22.36 -1.28 8.53
C PHE A 95 -21.24 -0.32 9.00
N TRP A 96 -20.11 -0.31 8.28
CA TRP A 96 -18.94 0.53 8.59
C TRP A 96 -18.91 1.88 7.86
N HIS A 97 -20.04 2.38 7.33
CA HIS A 97 -20.08 3.58 6.49
C HIS A 97 -19.45 4.84 7.12
N ASN A 98 -19.47 4.97 8.45
CA ASN A 98 -18.84 6.08 9.18
C ASN A 98 -17.30 6.02 9.19
N ASN A 99 -16.71 4.85 8.94
CA ASN A 99 -15.26 4.66 8.86
C ASN A 99 -14.72 4.79 7.43
N ILE A 100 -15.58 5.06 6.44
CA ILE A 100 -15.19 5.29 5.06
C ILE A 100 -14.97 6.79 4.86
N ILE A 101 -13.69 7.17 4.84
CA ILE A 101 -13.24 8.57 4.72
C ILE A 101 -13.44 9.09 3.29
N ALA A 102 -13.11 8.28 2.29
CA ALA A 102 -13.31 8.59 0.87
C ALA A 102 -13.23 7.31 0.04
N PHE A 103 -13.73 7.37 -1.19
CA PHE A 103 -13.51 6.40 -2.26
C PHE A 103 -13.33 7.14 -3.60
N ALA A 104 -12.57 6.56 -4.51
CA ALA A 104 -12.34 7.10 -5.85
C ALA A 104 -12.46 5.95 -6.86
N PRO A 105 -13.47 5.96 -7.75
CA PRO A 105 -13.55 4.96 -8.81
C PRO A 105 -12.40 5.17 -9.80
N ILE A 106 -11.88 4.09 -10.34
CA ILE A 106 -10.84 4.12 -11.37
C ILE A 106 -11.40 3.44 -12.62
N LEU A 107 -11.30 4.13 -13.75
CA LEU A 107 -11.73 3.65 -15.05
C LEU A 107 -10.54 3.62 -15.99
N GLU A 108 -10.19 2.43 -16.45
CA GLU A 108 -9.06 2.22 -17.36
C GLU A 108 -9.59 1.86 -18.74
N ILE A 109 -9.24 2.66 -19.74
CA ILE A 109 -9.70 2.50 -21.13
C ILE A 109 -8.49 2.48 -22.05
N PRO A 110 -8.29 1.41 -22.85
CA PRO A 110 -7.27 1.43 -23.89
C PRO A 110 -7.68 2.41 -24.99
N VAL A 111 -6.87 3.45 -25.19
CA VAL A 111 -7.05 4.47 -26.21
C VAL A 111 -5.95 4.39 -27.25
N ARG A 112 -6.27 4.81 -28.48
CA ARG A 112 -5.26 5.05 -29.50
C ARG A 112 -4.92 6.53 -29.46
N ALA A 113 -3.68 6.84 -29.13
CA ALA A 113 -3.21 8.21 -29.04
C ALA A 113 -1.98 8.38 -29.92
N ASN A 114 -1.88 9.55 -30.53
CA ASN A 114 -0.67 9.97 -31.21
C ASN A 114 0.31 10.46 -30.14
N ILE A 115 1.27 9.61 -29.77
CA ILE A 115 2.24 9.95 -28.74
C ILE A 115 3.46 10.57 -29.43
N PRO A 116 3.84 11.82 -29.12
CA PRO A 116 5.07 12.40 -29.65
C PRO A 116 6.26 11.60 -29.09
N GLN A 117 7.11 11.09 -29.98
CA GLN A 117 8.35 10.44 -29.56
C GLN A 117 9.32 11.50 -29.03
N PHE A 118 9.70 11.40 -27.76
CA PHE A 118 10.78 12.20 -27.21
C PHE A 118 12.11 11.50 -27.51
N SER A 119 12.82 11.97 -28.54
CA SER A 119 14.19 11.55 -28.83
C SER A 119 15.17 12.52 -28.17
N PRO A 120 16.06 12.10 -27.25
CA PRO A 120 17.01 12.98 -26.56
C PRO A 120 18.01 13.69 -27.49
N ALA A 121 18.06 13.32 -28.77
CA ALA A 121 18.98 13.84 -29.77
C ALA A 121 18.39 14.91 -30.71
N ALA A 122 17.09 15.23 -30.60
CA ALA A 122 16.44 16.16 -31.53
C ALA A 122 16.57 17.61 -31.03
N SER A 123 17.66 18.26 -31.42
CA SER A 123 17.74 19.72 -31.44
C SER A 123 16.81 20.26 -32.54
N VAL A 124 15.81 21.04 -32.13
CA VAL A 124 15.12 22.08 -32.93
C VAL A 124 14.40 21.59 -34.21
N LEU A 125 13.06 21.60 -34.14
CA LEU A 125 12.12 21.74 -35.27
C LEU A 125 11.95 20.55 -36.25
N GLU A 126 11.98 19.31 -35.79
CA GLU A 126 11.37 18.20 -36.55
C GLU A 126 10.22 17.59 -35.73
N ILE A 127 8.99 17.79 -36.23
CA ILE A 127 7.82 17.04 -35.77
C ILE A 127 7.98 15.63 -36.35
N GLU A 128 8.60 14.74 -35.58
CA GLU A 128 8.61 13.31 -35.85
C GLU A 128 7.17 12.82 -36.11
N PRO A 129 6.93 11.96 -37.12
CA PRO A 129 5.61 11.39 -37.33
C PRO A 129 5.22 10.57 -36.10
N SER A 130 4.26 11.11 -35.37
CA SER A 130 3.63 10.45 -34.22
C SER A 130 3.14 9.07 -34.64
N VAL A 131 3.60 8.04 -33.91
CA VAL A 131 3.21 6.65 -34.15
C VAL A 131 1.90 6.39 -33.43
N GLU A 132 0.95 5.72 -34.10
CA GLU A 132 -0.30 5.28 -33.49
C GLU A 132 0.01 4.26 -32.38
N GLY A 133 0.12 4.77 -31.15
CA GLY A 133 0.40 3.97 -29.96
C GLY A 133 -0.90 3.60 -29.26
N LYS A 134 -1.01 2.34 -28.82
CA LYS A 134 -2.01 1.97 -27.80
C LYS A 134 -1.50 2.49 -26.45
N SER A 135 -2.30 3.33 -25.80
CA SER A 135 -2.04 3.84 -24.46
C SER A 135 -3.23 3.54 -23.55
N LEU A 136 -3.02 3.55 -22.24
CA LEU A 136 -4.10 3.40 -21.25
C LEU A 136 -4.51 4.77 -20.74
N LEU A 137 -5.77 5.15 -20.96
CA LEU A 137 -6.37 6.31 -20.33
C LEU A 137 -6.94 5.89 -18.98
N ILE A 138 -6.52 6.58 -17.92
CA ILE A 138 -7.02 6.36 -16.56
C ILE A 138 -7.90 7.56 -16.19
N GLY A 139 -9.18 7.31 -15.96
CA GLY A 139 -10.14 8.27 -15.42
C GLY A 139 -10.44 7.98 -13.96
N SER A 140 -10.57 9.03 -13.15
CA SER A 140 -10.99 8.94 -11.75
C SER A 140 -11.60 10.26 -11.29
N TRP A 141 -12.31 10.23 -10.17
CA TRP A 141 -12.86 11.43 -9.54
C TRP A 141 -11.80 12.17 -8.75
N ALA A 142 -11.59 13.45 -9.05
CA ALA A 142 -10.71 14.33 -8.29
C ALA A 142 -11.34 14.74 -6.95
N ASN A 143 -12.50 15.40 -7.01
CA ASN A 143 -13.27 15.86 -5.86
C ASN A 143 -14.78 15.95 -6.21
N GLN A 144 -15.47 14.81 -6.12
CA GLN A 144 -16.85 14.63 -6.55
C GLN A 144 -17.83 14.70 -5.37
N LYS A 145 -18.99 15.32 -5.60
CA LYS A 145 -20.15 15.28 -4.69
C LYS A 145 -21.09 14.15 -5.09
N VAL A 146 -21.42 13.28 -4.15
CA VAL A 146 -22.30 12.12 -4.35
C VAL A 146 -23.51 12.26 -3.44
N GLU A 147 -24.71 12.13 -4.00
CA GLU A 147 -25.95 12.06 -3.22
C GLU A 147 -26.15 10.66 -2.65
N LEU A 148 -26.45 10.59 -1.35
CA LEU A 148 -26.70 9.36 -0.62
C LEU A 148 -28.21 9.05 -0.58
N SER A 149 -28.54 7.78 -0.34
CA SER A 149 -29.94 7.31 -0.15
C SER A 149 -30.69 8.08 0.93
N ASP A 150 -29.96 8.63 1.91
CA ASP A 150 -30.52 9.27 3.09
C ASP A 150 -30.74 10.78 2.87
N GLY A 151 -30.52 11.27 1.64
CA GLY A 151 -30.66 12.69 1.26
C GLY A 151 -29.45 13.57 1.57
N ASN A 152 -28.43 13.02 2.24
CA ASN A 152 -27.17 13.73 2.52
C ASN A 152 -26.23 13.69 1.30
N THR A 153 -25.34 14.68 1.21
CA THR A 153 -24.26 14.69 0.21
C THR A 153 -22.93 14.26 0.84
N PHE A 154 -22.16 13.46 0.12
CA PHE A 154 -20.82 13.03 0.50
C PHE A 154 -19.78 13.53 -0.50
N GLU A 155 -18.75 14.23 -0.03
CA GLU A 155 -17.62 14.65 -0.87
C GLU A 155 -16.55 13.56 -0.87
N THR A 156 -16.12 13.13 -2.06
CA THR A 156 -15.21 11.99 -2.23
C THR A 156 -14.32 12.15 -3.46
N GLY A 157 -13.31 11.29 -3.62
CA GLY A 157 -12.39 11.30 -4.76
C GLY A 157 -10.95 11.17 -4.33
N LEU A 158 -10.04 11.30 -5.30
CA LEU A 158 -8.60 11.15 -5.14
C LEU A 158 -8.02 12.10 -4.08
N LYS A 159 -8.59 13.30 -3.93
CA LYS A 159 -8.20 14.22 -2.86
C LYS A 159 -8.36 13.61 -1.47
N GLY A 160 -9.42 12.82 -1.26
CA GLY A 160 -9.71 12.18 0.02
C GLY A 160 -8.97 10.85 0.19
N THR A 161 -8.84 10.04 -0.87
CA THR A 161 -8.16 8.74 -0.80
C THR A 161 -6.64 8.86 -0.79
N ASN A 162 -6.09 9.96 -1.32
CA ASN A 162 -4.65 10.18 -1.45
C ASN A 162 -4.24 11.51 -0.79
N PRO A 163 -4.39 11.65 0.54
CA PRO A 163 -4.18 12.92 1.24
C PRO A 163 -2.73 13.42 1.22
N TRP A 164 -1.78 12.55 0.85
CA TRP A 164 -0.35 12.82 0.75
C TRP A 164 0.06 13.31 -0.65
N TRP A 165 -0.85 13.33 -1.63
CA TRP A 165 -0.56 13.87 -2.95
C TRP A 165 -0.44 15.39 -2.93
N LYS A 166 0.60 15.89 -3.59
CA LYS A 166 0.80 17.31 -3.85
C LYS A 166 0.46 17.59 -5.29
N ILE A 167 -0.42 18.55 -5.52
CA ILE A 167 -0.80 19.00 -6.86
C ILE A 167 -0.32 20.44 -7.00
N GLU A 168 0.30 20.74 -8.14
CA GLU A 168 0.56 22.11 -8.56
C GLU A 168 -0.73 22.68 -9.16
N GLY A 169 -1.36 23.63 -8.45
CA GLY A 169 -2.66 24.19 -8.81
C GLY A 169 -3.77 23.76 -7.86
N THR A 170 -5.01 23.68 -8.36
CA THR A 170 -6.20 23.31 -7.56
C THR A 170 -6.83 22.03 -8.09
N TRP A 171 -7.40 21.23 -7.19
CA TRP A 171 -8.27 20.12 -7.57
C TRP A 171 -9.47 20.66 -8.38
N PHE A 172 -9.82 19.95 -9.46
CA PHE A 172 -10.92 20.27 -10.35
C PHE A 172 -12.23 19.59 -9.91
#